data_AF-A0A9E3PU78-F1
#
_entry.id   AF-A0A9E3PU78-F1
#
_cell.length_a   1.000
_cell.length_b   1.000
_cell.length_c   1.000
_cell.angle_alpha   90.00
_cell.angle_beta   90.00
_cell.angle_gamma   90.00
#
_symmetry.space_group_name_H-M   'P 1'
#
loop_
_entity.id
_entity.type
_entity.pdbx_description
1 polymer ?
#
loop_
_entity_poly.entity_id
_entity_poly.type
_entity_poly.pdbx_seq_one_letter_code
_entity_poly.pdbx_strand_id
1 'polypeptide(L)'
;MKAWFADREAQNRSHEGVEAIARHWGRSALMTQLERELTELPERAPHAVLDAARRFLDKAGDIEALMHDLIASSRADPFFRPPFHPVSSEIHTGLLLFHNDDLSMALGVTGVEMLAAKKSGARGATSLGFTGLLTMFRYVKAGGAIVSFWEAPPIGDNFVAAEAGKARFVERRRIEDGEEIVIDGRHQSFVIEHATSDMVYFQALVRTGGAPLAAEYDSGSLALVGASSTDEASSRIQMMVSLLRAMERDDAFALIEETLNASPHFYTRWHIMREMLAMDADASLPALKRMAEGDPHPEIRAAARQTLGLFFADAADAVGDVLCRA
;
A
#
# COMPACT_ATOMS: atom_id res chain seq x y z
N MET A 1 21.66 -30.69 6.00
CA MET A 1 21.92 -29.43 5.28
C MET A 1 23.19 -29.47 4.42
N LYS A 2 24.39 -29.70 4.97
CA LYS A 2 25.64 -29.79 4.17
C LYS A 2 25.61 -30.83 3.03
N ALA A 3 24.92 -31.96 3.22
CA ALA A 3 24.76 -33.00 2.21
C ALA A 3 23.90 -32.55 1.01
N TRP A 4 22.83 -31.78 1.23
CA TRP A 4 21.97 -31.29 0.15
C TRP A 4 22.67 -30.24 -0.71
N PHE A 5 23.47 -29.35 -0.10
CA PHE A 5 24.27 -28.38 -0.84
C PHE A 5 25.30 -29.03 -1.79
N ALA A 6 25.71 -30.27 -1.52
CA ALA A 6 26.59 -31.05 -2.38
C ALA A 6 25.85 -31.95 -3.38
N ASP A 7 24.53 -32.12 -3.23
CA ASP A 7 23.69 -33.00 -4.06
C ASP A 7 22.91 -32.18 -5.10
N ARG A 8 23.47 -32.10 -6.31
CA ARG A 8 22.87 -31.35 -7.44
C ARG A 8 21.54 -31.95 -7.90
N GLU A 9 21.37 -33.27 -7.80
CA GLU A 9 20.11 -33.91 -8.20
C GLU A 9 19.01 -33.59 -7.19
N ALA A 10 19.32 -33.58 -5.89
CA ALA A 10 18.37 -33.15 -4.87
C ALA A 10 17.94 -31.68 -5.08
N GLN A 11 18.88 -30.79 -5.40
CA GLN A 11 18.57 -29.39 -5.74
C GLN A 11 17.66 -29.27 -6.96
N ASN A 12 17.93 -30.04 -8.02
CA ASN A 12 17.11 -30.03 -9.23
C ASN A 12 15.69 -30.55 -8.95
N ARG A 13 15.55 -31.65 -8.18
CA ARG A 13 14.23 -32.18 -7.78
C ARG A 13 13.41 -31.15 -6.99
N SER A 14 14.05 -30.44 -6.05
CA SER A 14 13.40 -29.36 -5.30
C SER A 14 12.91 -28.26 -6.25
N HIS A 15 13.75 -27.82 -7.18
CA HIS A 15 13.40 -26.78 -8.13
C HIS A 15 12.26 -27.20 -9.07
N GLU A 16 12.33 -28.40 -9.64
CA GLU A 16 11.29 -28.97 -10.51
C GLU A 16 9.95 -29.11 -9.77
N GLY A 17 9.98 -29.50 -8.49
CA GLY A 17 8.78 -29.56 -7.64
C GLY A 17 8.12 -28.18 -7.46
N VAL A 18 8.93 -27.14 -7.21
CA VAL A 18 8.44 -25.75 -7.09
C VAL A 18 7.80 -25.29 -8.40
N GLU A 19 8.45 -25.52 -9.54
CA GLU A 19 7.90 -25.15 -10.85
C GLU A 19 6.63 -25.94 -11.20
N ALA A 20 6.57 -27.23 -10.84
CA ALA A 20 5.40 -28.06 -11.08
C ALA A 20 4.17 -27.52 -10.34
N ILE A 21 4.34 -27.14 -9.07
CA ILE A 21 3.29 -26.51 -8.27
C ILE A 21 2.91 -25.15 -8.85
N ALA A 22 3.87 -24.32 -9.25
CA ALA A 22 3.60 -23.02 -9.85
C ALA A 22 2.75 -23.15 -11.14
N ARG A 23 3.11 -24.10 -12.02
CA ARG A 23 2.36 -24.38 -13.25
C ARG A 23 0.98 -24.95 -12.95
N HIS A 24 0.86 -25.86 -11.99
CA HIS A 24 -0.42 -26.44 -11.59
C HIS A 24 -1.37 -25.38 -11.04
N TRP A 25 -0.86 -24.53 -10.14
CA TRP A 25 -1.60 -23.41 -9.56
C TRP A 25 -2.10 -22.45 -10.64
N GLY A 26 -1.19 -21.90 -11.47
CA GLY A 26 -1.53 -20.92 -12.50
C GLY A 26 -2.44 -21.45 -13.61
N ARG A 27 -2.41 -22.76 -13.90
CA ARG A 27 -3.28 -23.40 -14.89
C ARG A 27 -4.55 -24.00 -14.32
N SER A 28 -4.78 -23.85 -13.01
CA SER A 28 -6.00 -24.36 -12.39
C SER A 28 -7.23 -23.65 -12.97
N ALA A 29 -8.35 -24.37 -13.05
CA ALA A 29 -9.62 -23.79 -13.48
C ALA A 29 -10.01 -22.59 -12.60
N LEU A 30 -9.64 -22.65 -11.31
CA LEU A 30 -9.89 -21.60 -10.34
C LEU A 30 -9.16 -20.28 -10.70
N MET A 31 -7.85 -20.33 -11.01
CA MET A 31 -7.09 -19.12 -11.37
C MET A 31 -7.50 -18.56 -12.73
N THR A 32 -7.61 -19.44 -13.73
CA THR A 32 -8.00 -19.03 -15.08
C THR A 32 -9.41 -18.43 -15.12
N GLN A 33 -10.34 -18.92 -14.30
CA GLN A 33 -11.65 -18.32 -14.15
C GLN A 33 -11.58 -16.93 -13.50
N LEU A 34 -10.81 -16.75 -12.42
CA LEU A 34 -10.65 -15.45 -11.77
C LEU A 34 -10.05 -14.41 -12.73
N GLU A 35 -8.98 -14.76 -13.45
CA GLU A 35 -8.36 -13.88 -14.45
C GLU A 35 -9.34 -13.48 -15.54
N ARG A 36 -10.11 -14.44 -16.06
CA ARG A 36 -11.15 -14.18 -17.06
C ARG A 36 -12.22 -13.26 -16.52
N GLU A 37 -12.76 -13.55 -15.33
CA GLU A 37 -13.80 -12.73 -14.70
C GLU A 37 -13.34 -11.29 -14.52
N LEU A 38 -12.12 -11.07 -14.03
CA LEU A 38 -11.55 -9.72 -13.85
C LEU A 38 -11.33 -9.00 -15.18
N THR A 39 -10.86 -9.72 -16.21
CA THR A 39 -10.61 -9.14 -17.54
C THR A 39 -11.91 -8.76 -18.26
N GLU A 40 -12.96 -9.55 -18.07
CA GLU A 40 -14.27 -9.37 -18.70
C GLU A 40 -15.18 -8.39 -17.94
N LEU A 41 -14.72 -7.80 -16.83
CA LEU A 41 -15.50 -6.80 -16.10
C LEU A 41 -15.77 -5.57 -16.99
N PRO A 42 -17.05 -5.25 -17.29
CA PRO A 42 -17.39 -4.15 -18.19
C PRO A 42 -17.05 -2.79 -17.58
N GLU A 43 -17.14 -2.68 -16.26
CA GLU A 43 -16.69 -1.54 -15.46
C GLU A 43 -15.85 -2.08 -14.31
N ARG A 44 -14.63 -1.55 -14.13
CA ARG A 44 -13.71 -1.96 -13.06
C ARG A 44 -14.11 -1.34 -11.71
N ALA A 45 -15.39 -1.43 -11.39
CA ALA A 45 -15.94 -0.92 -10.14
C ALA A 45 -15.41 -1.77 -8.96
N PRO A 46 -15.04 -1.15 -7.82
CA PRO A 46 -14.41 -1.87 -6.72
C PRO A 46 -15.23 -3.05 -6.17
N HIS A 47 -16.56 -2.89 -6.12
CA HIS A 47 -17.47 -3.94 -5.65
C HIS A 47 -17.54 -5.13 -6.61
N ALA A 48 -17.47 -4.90 -7.93
CA ALA A 48 -17.49 -5.97 -8.92
C ALA A 48 -16.21 -6.82 -8.86
N VAL A 49 -15.05 -6.17 -8.63
CA VAL A 49 -13.78 -6.84 -8.37
C VAL A 49 -13.83 -7.66 -7.07
N LEU A 50 -14.41 -7.07 -6.01
CA LEU A 50 -14.59 -7.77 -4.74
C LEU A 50 -15.50 -9.00 -4.88
N ASP A 51 -16.57 -8.90 -5.66
CA ASP A 51 -17.48 -10.03 -5.92
C ASP A 51 -16.81 -11.16 -6.69
N ALA A 52 -15.88 -10.86 -7.60
CA ALA A 52 -15.04 -11.87 -8.25
C ALA A 52 -14.13 -12.58 -7.25
N ALA A 53 -13.50 -11.84 -6.33
CA ALA A 53 -12.71 -12.41 -5.25
C ALA A 53 -13.56 -13.28 -4.31
N ARG A 54 -14.81 -12.87 -4.02
CA ARG A 54 -15.75 -13.66 -3.22
C ARG A 54 -16.09 -14.99 -3.90
N ARG A 55 -16.45 -14.96 -5.19
CA ARG A 55 -16.74 -16.17 -5.98
C ARG A 55 -15.57 -17.13 -6.04
N PHE A 56 -14.35 -16.61 -6.15
CA PHE A 56 -13.13 -17.41 -6.04
C PHE A 56 -13.06 -18.12 -4.67
N LEU A 57 -13.24 -17.38 -3.57
CA LEU A 57 -13.16 -17.95 -2.21
C LEU A 57 -14.33 -18.89 -1.88
N ASP A 58 -15.46 -18.80 -2.58
CA ASP A 58 -16.58 -19.73 -2.44
C ASP A 58 -16.27 -21.12 -2.98
N LYS A 59 -15.20 -21.26 -3.79
CA LYS A 59 -14.67 -22.55 -4.28
C LYS A 59 -13.73 -23.20 -3.27
N ALA A 60 -14.17 -23.29 -2.01
CA ALA A 60 -13.36 -23.75 -0.89
C ALA A 60 -12.72 -25.13 -1.15
N GLY A 61 -13.46 -26.07 -1.75
CA GLY A 61 -12.93 -27.40 -2.08
C GLY A 61 -11.80 -27.39 -3.12
N ASP A 62 -11.87 -26.50 -4.12
CA ASP A 62 -10.81 -26.36 -5.12
C ASP A 62 -9.57 -25.72 -4.50
N ILE A 63 -9.75 -24.71 -3.64
CA ILE A 63 -8.66 -24.08 -2.88
C ILE A 63 -8.01 -25.09 -1.94
N GLU A 64 -8.80 -25.88 -1.22
CA GLU A 64 -8.32 -26.91 -0.29
C GLU A 64 -7.49 -27.97 -1.03
N ALA A 65 -7.93 -28.42 -2.21
CA ALA A 65 -7.17 -29.35 -3.03
C ALA A 65 -5.79 -28.78 -3.42
N LEU A 66 -5.75 -27.53 -3.89
CA LEU A 66 -4.48 -26.87 -4.25
C LEU A 66 -3.57 -26.66 -3.02
N MET A 67 -4.13 -26.31 -1.87
CA MET A 67 -3.39 -26.18 -0.61
C MET A 67 -2.86 -27.53 -0.12
N HIS A 68 -3.63 -28.59 -0.27
CA HIS A 68 -3.22 -29.94 0.09
C HIS A 68 -1.97 -30.36 -0.71
N ASP A 69 -1.95 -30.12 -2.02
CA ASP A 69 -0.80 -30.44 -2.88
C ASP A 69 0.45 -29.62 -2.51
N LEU A 70 0.26 -28.35 -2.15
CA LEU A 70 1.33 -27.49 -1.66
C LEU A 70 1.91 -28.01 -0.34
N ILE A 71 1.05 -28.38 0.62
CA ILE A 71 1.44 -28.92 1.92
C ILE A 71 2.14 -30.27 1.75
N ALA A 72 1.62 -31.13 0.87
CA ALA A 72 2.23 -32.43 0.57
C ALA A 72 3.64 -32.27 -0.01
N SER A 73 3.81 -31.34 -0.96
CA SER A 73 5.11 -31.02 -1.56
C SER A 73 6.09 -30.47 -0.52
N SER A 74 5.64 -29.56 0.34
CA SER A 74 6.45 -29.00 1.43
C SER A 74 6.84 -30.04 2.48
N ARG A 75 6.01 -31.07 2.73
CA ARG A 75 6.33 -32.18 3.65
C ARG A 75 7.33 -33.16 3.04
N ALA A 76 7.22 -33.41 1.74
CA ALA A 76 8.08 -34.35 1.03
C ALA A 76 9.51 -33.83 0.86
N ASP A 77 9.68 -32.50 0.75
CA ASP A 77 10.98 -31.87 0.55
C ASP A 77 11.21 -30.70 1.53
N PRO A 78 12.15 -30.83 2.49
CA PRO A 78 12.44 -29.78 3.47
C PRO A 78 13.11 -28.53 2.86
N PHE A 79 13.54 -28.58 1.60
CA PHE A 79 14.09 -27.45 0.86
C PHE A 79 13.08 -26.85 -0.13
N PHE A 80 11.88 -27.43 -0.24
CA PHE A 80 10.80 -26.88 -1.03
C PHE A 80 10.44 -25.47 -0.52
N ARG A 81 10.35 -24.53 -1.45
CA ARG A 81 9.87 -23.18 -1.18
C ARG A 81 8.61 -22.95 -2.02
N PRO A 82 7.45 -22.70 -1.38
CA PRO A 82 6.24 -22.36 -2.11
C PRO A 82 6.51 -21.28 -3.18
N PRO A 83 5.96 -21.40 -4.40
CA PRO A 83 6.21 -20.47 -5.51
C PRO A 83 5.41 -19.16 -5.34
N PHE A 84 5.21 -18.70 -4.12
CA PHE A 84 4.43 -17.52 -3.79
C PHE A 84 5.33 -16.43 -3.20
N HIS A 85 4.98 -15.19 -3.47
CA HIS A 85 5.66 -14.06 -2.83
C HIS A 85 5.26 -14.04 -1.35
N PRO A 86 6.23 -14.08 -0.42
CA PRO A 86 5.93 -13.93 0.99
C PRO A 86 5.43 -12.51 1.25
N VAL A 87 4.35 -12.40 2.02
CA VAL A 87 3.84 -11.13 2.54
C VAL A 87 4.05 -11.15 4.04
N SER A 88 4.78 -10.17 4.58
CA SER A 88 5.03 -10.09 6.01
C SER A 88 4.90 -8.67 6.53
N SER A 89 4.32 -8.54 7.72
CA SER A 89 4.37 -7.35 8.56
C SER A 89 4.82 -7.75 9.96
N GLU A 90 4.84 -6.80 10.90
CA GLU A 90 5.19 -7.09 12.31
C GLU A 90 4.30 -8.15 12.97
N ILE A 91 3.06 -8.32 12.51
CA ILE A 91 2.07 -9.22 13.13
C ILE A 91 1.46 -10.23 12.16
N HIS A 92 1.74 -10.11 10.87
CA HIS A 92 1.17 -10.95 9.83
C HIS A 92 2.28 -11.63 9.02
N THR A 93 2.09 -12.90 8.69
CA THR A 93 2.89 -13.60 7.68
C THR A 93 1.95 -14.34 6.74
N GLY A 94 2.22 -14.32 5.45
CA GLY A 94 1.32 -14.89 4.46
C GLY A 94 1.98 -15.14 3.11
N LEU A 95 1.17 -15.66 2.20
CA LEU A 95 1.54 -15.98 0.82
C LEU A 95 0.60 -15.24 -0.12
N LEU A 96 1.16 -14.50 -1.07
CA LEU A 96 0.40 -13.88 -2.15
C LEU A 96 0.00 -14.97 -3.16
N LEU A 97 -1.30 -15.23 -3.23
CA LEU A 97 -1.90 -16.29 -4.04
C LEU A 97 -2.25 -15.83 -5.45
N PHE A 98 -2.62 -14.56 -5.58
CA PHE A 98 -3.00 -13.93 -6.85
C PHE A 98 -2.70 -12.43 -6.80
N HIS A 99 -2.28 -11.86 -7.93
CA HIS A 99 -1.99 -10.44 -8.08
C HIS A 99 -2.19 -9.97 -9.52
N ASN A 100 -2.91 -8.87 -9.67
CA ASN A 100 -2.94 -8.04 -10.86
C ASN A 100 -3.16 -6.55 -10.48
N ASP A 101 -3.36 -5.71 -11.48
CA ASP A 101 -3.55 -4.26 -11.31
C ASP A 101 -4.78 -3.90 -10.46
N ASP A 102 -5.83 -4.74 -10.48
CA ASP A 102 -7.12 -4.44 -9.84
C ASP A 102 -7.28 -5.12 -8.47
N LEU A 103 -6.63 -6.28 -8.26
CA LEU A 103 -6.86 -7.19 -7.13
C LEU A 103 -5.57 -7.83 -6.65
N SER A 104 -5.48 -8.03 -5.34
CA SER A 104 -4.49 -8.92 -4.75
C SER A 104 -5.11 -9.81 -3.69
N MET A 105 -4.78 -11.09 -3.75
CA MET A 105 -5.29 -12.08 -2.81
C MET A 105 -4.14 -12.75 -2.09
N ALA A 106 -4.23 -12.80 -0.76
CA ALA A 106 -3.24 -13.45 0.08
C ALA A 106 -3.90 -14.40 1.08
N LEU A 107 -3.20 -15.47 1.43
CA LEU A 107 -3.49 -16.28 2.60
C LEU A 107 -2.55 -15.85 3.72
N GLY A 108 -3.10 -15.35 4.82
CA GLY A 108 -2.35 -14.80 5.95
C GLY A 108 -2.59 -15.56 7.25
N VAL A 109 -1.59 -15.49 8.11
CA VAL A 109 -1.65 -15.89 9.51
C VAL A 109 -1.30 -14.69 10.39
N THR A 110 -2.15 -14.39 11.36
CA THR A 110 -1.80 -13.49 12.48
C THR A 110 -1.45 -14.35 13.68
N GLY A 111 -0.17 -14.33 14.07
CA GLY A 111 0.30 -15.08 15.23
C GLY A 111 -0.14 -14.41 16.55
N VAL A 112 -0.71 -15.18 17.48
CA VAL A 112 -1.16 -14.63 18.78
C VAL A 112 0.01 -14.08 19.59
N GLU A 113 1.17 -14.74 19.51
CA GLU A 113 2.40 -14.29 20.16
C GLU A 113 2.93 -12.99 19.57
N MET A 114 2.87 -12.83 18.24
CA MET A 114 3.28 -11.59 17.56
C MET A 114 2.36 -10.43 17.94
N LEU A 115 1.05 -10.69 18.03
CA LEU A 115 0.08 -9.70 18.49
C LEU A 115 0.35 -9.25 19.93
N ALA A 116 0.65 -10.21 20.83
CA ALA A 116 1.02 -9.92 22.21
C ALA A 116 2.34 -9.15 22.30
N ALA A 117 3.35 -9.54 21.52
CA ALA A 117 4.64 -8.87 21.45
C ALA A 117 4.49 -7.41 21.02
N LYS A 118 3.74 -7.14 19.94
CA LYS A 118 3.47 -5.77 19.46
C LYS A 118 2.81 -4.91 20.55
N LYS A 119 1.84 -5.46 21.28
CA LYS A 119 1.18 -4.75 22.39
C LYS A 119 2.10 -4.48 23.57
N SER A 120 2.98 -5.42 23.90
CA SER A 120 3.94 -5.26 25.00
C SER A 120 5.11 -4.31 24.66
N GLY A 121 5.48 -4.22 23.38
CA GLY A 121 6.58 -3.39 22.89
C GLY A 121 6.20 -1.93 22.60
N ALA A 122 4.90 -1.61 22.49
CA ALA A 122 4.42 -0.26 22.26
C ALA A 122 4.75 0.67 23.44
N ARG A 123 5.86 1.41 23.34
CA ARG A 123 6.20 2.56 24.21
C ARG A 123 5.68 3.88 23.63
N GLY A 124 4.46 3.89 23.10
CA GLY A 124 3.86 5.03 22.44
C GLY A 124 2.39 4.80 22.09
N ALA A 125 1.73 5.83 21.58
CA ALA A 125 0.34 5.72 21.16
C ALA A 125 0.20 4.68 20.04
N THR A 126 -0.76 3.77 20.20
CA THR A 126 -1.19 2.87 19.12
C THR A 126 -1.85 3.67 18.01
N SER A 127 -1.66 3.28 16.76
CA SER A 127 -2.26 3.97 15.62
C SER A 127 -3.40 3.18 14.99
N LEU A 128 -4.34 3.91 14.39
CA LEU A 128 -5.44 3.41 13.60
C LEU A 128 -5.10 3.66 12.13
N GLY A 129 -4.85 2.60 11.37
CA GLY A 129 -4.49 2.68 9.95
C GLY A 129 -5.70 2.54 9.03
N PHE A 130 -5.95 3.56 8.21
CA PHE A 130 -6.95 3.57 7.15
C PHE A 130 -6.23 3.36 5.82
N THR A 131 -6.39 2.18 5.22
CA THR A 131 -5.55 1.73 4.10
C THR A 131 -5.82 2.47 2.78
N GLY A 132 -6.92 3.22 2.70
CA GLY A 132 -7.39 3.83 1.45
C GLY A 132 -7.98 2.82 0.45
N LEU A 133 -8.01 1.52 0.77
CA LEU A 133 -8.38 0.46 -0.17
C LEU A 133 -9.54 -0.39 0.36
N LEU A 134 -10.41 -0.83 -0.55
CA LEU A 134 -11.46 -1.78 -0.21
C LEU A 134 -10.83 -3.16 0.03
N THR A 135 -11.00 -3.68 1.24
CA THR A 135 -10.37 -4.93 1.67
C THR A 135 -11.42 -5.87 2.24
N MET A 136 -11.41 -7.12 1.81
CA MET A 136 -12.20 -8.20 2.38
C MET A 136 -11.28 -9.19 3.09
N PHE A 137 -11.69 -9.63 4.28
CA PHE A 137 -11.08 -10.74 4.99
C PHE A 137 -12.12 -11.85 5.13
N ARG A 138 -11.73 -13.08 4.82
CA ARG A 138 -12.51 -14.28 5.11
C ARG A 138 -11.72 -15.17 6.06
N TYR A 139 -12.20 -15.31 7.28
CA TYR A 139 -11.50 -16.07 8.31
C TYR A 139 -11.74 -17.55 8.14
N VAL A 140 -10.70 -18.32 7.84
CA VAL A 140 -10.73 -19.78 7.95
C VAL A 140 -10.75 -20.17 9.43
N LYS A 141 -9.95 -19.46 10.22
CA LYS A 141 -9.90 -19.54 11.68
C LYS A 141 -9.77 -18.13 12.24
N ALA A 142 -10.76 -17.66 12.98
CA ALA A 142 -10.78 -16.35 13.62
C ALA A 142 -10.03 -16.32 14.96
N GLY A 143 -9.64 -17.47 15.52
CA GLY A 143 -8.78 -17.54 16.69
C GLY A 143 -9.36 -16.90 17.96
N GLY A 144 -10.69 -16.79 18.03
CA GLY A 144 -11.39 -16.09 19.11
C GLY A 144 -11.12 -14.59 19.15
N ALA A 145 -10.79 -13.99 18.00
CA ALA A 145 -10.40 -12.60 17.92
C ALA A 145 -11.53 -11.64 18.33
N ILE A 146 -11.17 -10.65 19.13
CA ILE A 146 -11.99 -9.47 19.41
C ILE A 146 -11.45 -8.34 18.57
N VAL A 147 -12.31 -7.74 17.76
CA VAL A 147 -11.96 -6.68 16.82
C VAL A 147 -12.74 -5.43 17.17
N SER A 148 -12.06 -4.29 17.20
CA SER A 148 -12.69 -2.96 17.24
C SER A 148 -12.71 -2.35 15.85
N PHE A 149 -13.85 -1.79 15.47
CA PHE A 149 -14.07 -1.14 14.18
C PHE A 149 -14.15 0.38 14.38
N TRP A 150 -13.57 1.10 13.43
CA TRP A 150 -13.38 2.54 13.49
C TRP A 150 -13.77 3.18 12.18
N GLU A 151 -14.26 4.41 12.26
CA GLU A 151 -14.61 5.23 11.11
C GLU A 151 -13.96 6.61 11.18
N ALA A 152 -13.58 7.17 10.05
CA ALA A 152 -13.07 8.54 9.92
C ALA A 152 -13.72 9.21 8.70
N PRO A 153 -13.65 10.55 8.56
CA PRO A 153 -14.04 11.21 7.32
C PRO A 153 -13.35 10.57 6.10
N PRO A 154 -14.04 10.45 4.95
CA PRO A 154 -13.47 9.77 3.78
C PRO A 154 -12.19 10.42 3.26
N ILE A 155 -11.22 9.57 2.91
CA ILE A 155 -10.00 9.93 2.20
C ILE A 155 -10.29 9.84 0.70
N GLY A 156 -9.99 10.90 -0.04
CA GLY A 156 -10.17 10.96 -1.49
C GLY A 156 -9.18 11.90 -2.16
N ASP A 157 -9.41 12.22 -3.43
CA ASP A 157 -8.47 12.99 -4.26
C ASP A 157 -8.19 14.41 -3.75
N ASN A 158 -9.14 14.98 -2.99
CA ASN A 158 -9.05 16.31 -2.40
C ASN A 158 -8.76 16.26 -0.89
N PHE A 159 -8.11 15.20 -0.41
CA PHE A 159 -7.80 15.06 1.01
C PHE A 159 -6.88 16.20 1.49
N VAL A 160 -7.36 16.97 2.45
CA VAL A 160 -6.64 18.05 3.12
C VAL A 160 -6.41 17.65 4.57
N ALA A 161 -5.16 17.65 5.04
CA ALA A 161 -4.80 17.14 6.35
C ALA A 161 -5.48 17.94 7.48
N ALA A 162 -5.64 19.24 7.29
CA ALA A 162 -6.33 20.13 8.23
C ALA A 162 -7.84 19.84 8.37
N GLU A 163 -8.45 19.17 7.37
CA GLU A 163 -9.89 18.87 7.31
C GLU A 163 -10.19 17.39 7.58
N ALA A 164 -9.17 16.57 7.87
CA ALA A 164 -9.28 15.13 8.07
C ALA A 164 -10.14 14.70 9.27
N GLY A 165 -10.54 15.64 10.12
CA GLY A 165 -11.40 15.39 11.28
C GLY A 165 -10.80 14.41 12.28
N LYS A 166 -11.67 13.64 12.95
CA LYS A 166 -11.27 12.63 13.94
C LYS A 166 -11.83 11.27 13.60
N ALA A 167 -11.09 10.23 13.96
CA ALA A 167 -11.61 8.87 13.98
C ALA A 167 -12.67 8.71 15.08
N ARG A 168 -13.61 7.77 14.89
CA ARG A 168 -14.59 7.37 15.89
C ARG A 168 -14.66 5.87 16.00
N PHE A 169 -14.83 5.41 17.22
CA PHE A 169 -15.17 4.02 17.50
C PHE A 169 -16.59 3.73 16.99
N VAL A 170 -16.76 2.59 16.31
CA VAL A 170 -18.06 2.12 15.82
C VAL A 170 -18.57 1.03 16.74
N GLU A 171 -17.83 -0.08 16.81
CA GLU A 171 -18.21 -1.23 17.61
C GLU A 171 -16.98 -2.07 17.98
N ARG A 172 -17.19 -2.97 18.94
CA ARG A 172 -16.23 -4.02 19.29
C ARG A 172 -16.99 -5.33 19.38
N ARG A 173 -16.54 -6.33 18.64
CA ARG A 173 -17.17 -7.65 18.65
C ARG A 173 -16.18 -8.76 18.39
N ARG A 174 -16.62 -9.98 18.69
CA ARG A 174 -15.91 -11.19 18.34
C ARG A 174 -16.12 -11.49 16.84
N ILE A 175 -15.09 -12.02 16.21
CA ILE A 175 -15.15 -12.57 14.86
C ILE A 175 -15.23 -14.09 14.95
N GLU A 176 -16.08 -14.69 14.14
CA GLU A 176 -16.30 -16.14 14.09
C GLU A 176 -15.54 -16.81 12.94
N ASP A 177 -15.28 -18.11 13.07
CA ASP A 177 -14.71 -18.91 11.99
C ASP A 177 -15.69 -18.94 10.80
N GLY A 178 -15.16 -18.79 9.59
CA GLY A 178 -15.94 -18.66 8.35
C GLY A 178 -16.47 -17.24 8.09
N GLU A 179 -16.35 -16.31 9.04
CA GLU A 179 -16.88 -14.96 8.88
C GLU A 179 -16.12 -14.17 7.80
N GLU A 180 -16.88 -13.39 7.03
CA GLU A 180 -16.37 -12.40 6.08
C GLU A 180 -16.57 -11.00 6.63
N ILE A 181 -15.50 -10.20 6.66
CA ILE A 181 -15.56 -8.76 6.93
C ILE A 181 -15.09 -8.00 5.70
N VAL A 182 -15.80 -6.91 5.38
CA VAL A 182 -15.43 -5.99 4.30
C VAL A 182 -15.19 -4.62 4.92
N ILE A 183 -14.04 -4.03 4.61
CA ILE A 183 -13.58 -2.76 5.15
C ILE A 183 -13.31 -1.83 3.97
N ASP A 184 -14.06 -0.74 3.90
CA ASP A 184 -13.71 0.35 3.00
C ASP A 184 -12.63 1.21 3.65
N GLY A 185 -11.35 0.91 3.36
CA GLY A 185 -10.19 1.57 3.95
C GLY A 185 -10.11 3.08 3.72
N ARG A 186 -10.98 3.64 2.86
CA ARG A 186 -11.10 5.09 2.64
C ARG A 186 -11.76 5.79 3.81
N HIS A 187 -12.57 5.09 4.61
CA HIS A 187 -13.26 5.69 5.77
C HIS A 187 -13.46 4.73 6.94
N GLN A 188 -13.06 3.46 6.82
CA GLN A 188 -13.17 2.42 7.85
C GLN A 188 -11.81 1.80 8.16
N SER A 189 -11.64 1.37 9.40
CA SER A 189 -10.48 0.62 9.86
C SER A 189 -10.89 -0.37 10.94
N PHE A 190 -10.03 -1.33 11.26
CA PHE A 190 -10.21 -2.21 12.40
C PHE A 190 -8.89 -2.49 13.12
N VAL A 191 -8.99 -2.84 14.39
CA VAL A 191 -7.87 -3.25 15.23
C VAL A 191 -8.19 -4.58 15.89
N ILE A 192 -7.24 -5.52 15.86
CA ILE A 192 -7.34 -6.78 16.59
C ILE A 192 -6.95 -6.53 18.05
N GLU A 193 -7.95 -6.41 18.91
CA GLU A 193 -7.83 -6.07 20.33
C GLU A 193 -7.36 -7.25 21.17
N HIS A 194 -7.72 -8.47 20.77
CA HIS A 194 -7.32 -9.69 21.44
C HIS A 194 -7.52 -10.88 20.50
N ALA A 195 -6.76 -11.95 20.70
CA ALA A 195 -7.00 -13.26 20.12
C ALA A 195 -6.53 -14.32 21.11
N THR A 196 -7.19 -15.48 21.14
CA THR A 196 -6.84 -16.59 22.03
C THR A 196 -5.96 -17.64 21.35
N SER A 197 -5.91 -17.63 20.01
CA SER A 197 -4.98 -18.44 19.21
C SER A 197 -4.75 -17.78 17.85
N ASP A 198 -3.85 -18.36 17.05
CA ASP A 198 -3.54 -17.86 15.72
C ASP A 198 -4.78 -17.78 14.83
N MET A 199 -4.84 -16.71 14.05
CA MET A 199 -5.88 -16.42 13.06
C MET A 199 -5.38 -16.81 11.68
N VAL A 200 -6.20 -17.48 10.88
CA VAL A 200 -5.92 -17.83 9.49
C VAL A 200 -7.03 -17.24 8.62
N TYR A 201 -6.66 -16.48 7.61
CA TYR A 201 -7.63 -15.78 6.77
C TYR A 201 -7.14 -15.60 5.34
N PHE A 202 -8.10 -15.55 4.42
CA PHE A 202 -7.88 -14.98 3.10
C PHE A 202 -8.11 -13.48 3.17
N GLN A 203 -7.25 -12.73 2.49
CA GLN A 203 -7.40 -11.30 2.30
C GLN A 203 -7.52 -11.03 0.80
N ALA A 204 -8.53 -10.26 0.40
CA ALA A 204 -8.66 -9.70 -0.92
C ALA A 204 -8.58 -8.17 -0.83
N LEU A 205 -7.60 -7.57 -1.50
CA LEU A 205 -7.34 -6.14 -1.51
C LEU A 205 -7.61 -5.61 -2.91
N VAL A 206 -8.63 -4.77 -3.04
CA VAL A 206 -9.06 -4.15 -4.29
C VAL A 206 -8.33 -2.83 -4.46
N ARG A 207 -7.60 -2.70 -5.58
CA ARG A 207 -6.76 -1.53 -5.88
C ARG A 207 -7.50 -0.48 -6.71
N THR A 208 -8.39 -0.92 -7.60
CA THR A 208 -9.25 0.00 -8.36
C THR A 208 -10.14 0.80 -7.41
N GLY A 209 -10.34 2.09 -7.71
CA GLY A 209 -11.15 3.00 -6.91
C GLY A 209 -10.64 3.26 -5.48
N GLY A 210 -9.39 2.90 -5.21
CA GLY A 210 -8.69 3.23 -3.97
C GLY A 210 -8.48 4.74 -3.80
N ALA A 211 -8.46 5.21 -2.56
CA ALA A 211 -8.01 6.56 -2.26
C ALA A 211 -6.51 6.70 -2.57
N PRO A 212 -6.05 7.90 -2.95
CA PRO A 212 -4.65 8.14 -3.32
C PRO A 212 -3.69 8.12 -2.11
N LEU A 213 -4.24 8.10 -0.89
CA LEU A 213 -3.54 8.09 0.37
C LEU A 213 -4.13 7.06 1.34
N ALA A 214 -3.26 6.53 2.19
CA ALA A 214 -3.59 5.85 3.43
C ALA A 214 -3.36 6.83 4.58
N ALA A 215 -4.26 6.86 5.56
CA ALA A 215 -4.18 7.77 6.70
C ALA A 215 -3.91 7.00 8.00
N GLU A 216 -3.18 7.64 8.89
CA GLU A 216 -2.86 7.13 10.22
C GLU A 216 -3.39 8.09 11.27
N TYR A 217 -4.21 7.57 12.19
CA TYR A 217 -4.75 8.33 13.31
C TYR A 217 -4.18 7.82 14.63
N ASP A 218 -3.99 8.72 15.58
CA ASP A 218 -3.58 8.38 16.94
C ASP A 218 -4.77 7.75 17.69
N SER A 219 -4.61 6.58 18.30
CA SER A 219 -5.74 5.88 18.93
C SER A 219 -6.22 6.53 20.24
N GLY A 220 -5.47 7.46 20.82
CA GLY A 220 -5.84 8.15 22.06
C GLY A 220 -6.62 9.44 21.80
N SER A 221 -6.03 10.34 21.00
CA SER A 221 -6.58 11.64 20.61
C SER A 221 -7.56 11.56 19.43
N LEU A 222 -7.50 10.45 18.67
CA LEU A 222 -8.28 10.19 17.46
C LEU A 222 -8.03 11.22 16.35
N ALA A 223 -6.93 11.95 16.41
CA ALA A 223 -6.53 12.93 15.41
C ALA A 223 -5.62 12.29 14.36
N LEU A 224 -5.63 12.86 13.15
CA LEU A 224 -4.69 12.49 12.09
C LEU A 224 -3.25 12.74 12.56
N VAL A 225 -2.38 11.74 12.37
CA VAL A 225 -0.93 11.82 12.63
C VAL A 225 -0.15 11.93 11.34
N GLY A 226 -0.59 11.23 10.30
CA GLY A 226 0.10 11.22 9.01
C GLY A 226 -0.74 10.60 7.90
N ALA A 227 -0.27 10.81 6.67
CA ALA A 227 -0.79 10.17 5.49
C ALA A 227 0.37 9.74 4.58
N SER A 228 0.17 8.65 3.85
CA SER A 228 1.16 8.07 2.94
C SER A 228 0.51 7.67 1.61
N SER A 229 1.27 7.67 0.52
CA SER A 229 0.75 7.27 -0.79
C SER A 229 0.38 5.79 -0.80
N THR A 230 -0.75 5.48 -1.42
CA THR A 230 -1.18 4.10 -1.75
C THR A 230 -0.74 3.67 -3.15
N ASP A 231 -0.16 4.58 -3.93
CA ASP A 231 0.26 4.35 -5.30
C ASP A 231 1.75 4.04 -5.38
N GLU A 232 2.07 2.81 -5.80
CA GLU A 232 3.45 2.36 -5.97
C GLU A 232 4.14 3.13 -7.10
N ALA A 233 3.42 3.48 -8.17
CA ALA A 233 4.00 4.21 -9.29
C ALA A 233 4.49 5.58 -8.85
N SER A 234 3.68 6.32 -8.11
CA SER A 234 4.05 7.58 -7.46
C SER A 234 5.24 7.43 -6.52
N SER A 235 5.24 6.40 -5.67
CA SER A 235 6.35 6.14 -4.74
C SER A 235 7.66 5.87 -5.49
N ARG A 236 7.59 5.13 -6.60
CA ARG A 236 8.74 4.85 -7.48
C ARG A 236 9.23 6.11 -8.19
N ILE A 237 8.33 6.96 -8.69
CA ILE A 237 8.69 8.25 -9.28
C ILE A 237 9.43 9.12 -8.25
N GLN A 238 8.91 9.25 -7.03
CA GLN A 238 9.55 10.04 -5.97
C GLN A 238 10.96 9.52 -5.67
N MET A 239 11.12 8.20 -5.53
CA MET A 239 12.43 7.57 -5.31
C MET A 239 13.39 7.83 -6.48
N MET A 240 12.94 7.68 -7.73
CA MET A 240 13.76 7.89 -8.92
C MET A 240 14.20 9.36 -9.04
N VAL A 241 13.31 10.31 -8.79
CA VAL A 241 13.64 11.75 -8.83
C VAL A 241 14.64 12.11 -7.73
N SER A 242 14.44 11.61 -6.50
CA SER A 242 15.41 11.82 -5.42
C SER A 242 16.76 11.17 -5.71
N LEU A 243 16.80 10.02 -6.37
CA LEU A 243 18.05 9.38 -6.81
C LEU A 243 18.76 10.23 -7.88
N LEU A 244 18.04 10.72 -8.89
CA LEU A 244 18.62 11.56 -9.93
C LEU A 244 19.21 12.85 -9.36
N ARG A 245 18.50 13.50 -8.41
CA ARG A 245 19.06 14.63 -7.66
C ARG A 245 20.31 14.25 -6.89
N ALA A 246 20.27 13.14 -6.14
CA ALA A 246 21.41 12.70 -5.32
C ALA A 246 22.63 12.31 -6.16
N MET A 247 22.43 11.94 -7.42
CA MET A 247 23.48 11.67 -8.41
C MET A 247 23.91 12.93 -9.19
N GLU A 248 23.39 14.11 -8.83
CA GLU A 248 23.72 15.41 -9.46
C GLU A 248 23.50 15.38 -10.98
N ARG A 249 22.41 14.74 -11.42
CA ARG A 249 22.05 14.60 -12.84
C ARG A 249 21.25 15.80 -13.33
N ASP A 250 21.92 16.93 -13.49
CA ASP A 250 21.32 18.18 -13.98
C ASP A 250 20.72 18.03 -15.39
N ASP A 251 21.28 17.12 -16.21
CA ASP A 251 20.76 16.80 -17.54
C ASP A 251 19.37 16.12 -17.52
N ALA A 252 18.92 15.64 -16.36
CA ALA A 252 17.59 15.08 -16.16
C ALA A 252 16.51 16.13 -15.85
N PHE A 253 16.87 17.40 -15.64
CA PHE A 253 15.92 18.44 -15.16
C PHE A 253 14.68 18.57 -16.05
N ALA A 254 14.85 18.59 -17.38
CA ALA A 254 13.74 18.69 -18.33
C ALA A 254 12.76 17.51 -18.24
N LEU A 255 13.28 16.28 -18.06
CA LEU A 255 12.46 15.08 -17.87
C LEU A 255 11.71 15.11 -16.54
N ILE A 256 12.35 15.63 -15.49
CA ILE A 256 11.72 15.81 -14.18
C ILE A 256 10.59 16.85 -14.25
N GLU A 257 10.78 17.97 -14.99
CA GLU A 257 9.72 18.96 -15.23
C GLU A 257 8.55 18.37 -16.04
N GLU A 258 8.82 17.55 -17.06
CA GLU A 258 7.77 16.83 -17.79
C GLU A 258 6.97 15.91 -16.86
N THR A 259 7.67 15.18 -15.98
CA THR A 259 7.06 14.29 -14.99
C THR A 259 6.21 15.06 -13.98
N LEU A 260 6.66 16.24 -13.54
CA LEU A 260 5.89 17.14 -12.68
C LEU A 260 4.53 17.49 -13.32
N ASN A 261 4.55 17.86 -14.60
CA ASN A 261 3.34 18.29 -15.33
C ASN A 261 2.39 17.12 -15.62
N ALA A 262 2.92 15.92 -15.83
CA ALA A 262 2.12 14.72 -16.10
C ALA A 262 1.52 14.08 -14.83
N SER A 263 2.06 14.38 -13.65
CA SER A 263 1.68 13.71 -12.41
C SER A 263 0.27 14.09 -11.92
N PRO A 264 -0.67 13.14 -11.82
CA PRO A 264 -2.02 13.41 -11.33
C PRO A 264 -2.06 13.65 -9.82
N HIS A 265 -1.10 13.09 -9.07
CA HIS A 265 -1.09 13.11 -7.61
C HIS A 265 -0.36 14.34 -7.04
N PHE A 266 -1.04 15.09 -6.18
CA PHE A 266 -0.54 16.35 -5.63
C PHE A 266 0.72 16.18 -4.77
N TYR A 267 0.80 15.11 -3.98
CA TYR A 267 1.97 14.82 -3.16
C TYR A 267 3.21 14.47 -4.01
N THR A 268 3.02 13.81 -5.14
CA THR A 268 4.10 13.53 -6.11
C THR A 268 4.55 14.81 -6.79
N ARG A 269 3.61 15.68 -7.22
CA ARG A 269 3.96 16.99 -7.77
C ARG A 269 4.78 17.83 -6.79
N TRP A 270 4.37 17.87 -5.53
CA TRP A 270 5.10 18.62 -4.51
C TRP A 270 6.48 18.04 -4.19
N HIS A 271 6.59 16.72 -4.11
CA HIS A 271 7.88 16.06 -3.95
C HIS A 271 8.82 16.42 -5.10
N ILE A 272 8.37 16.27 -6.35
CA ILE A 272 9.15 16.62 -7.54
C ILE A 272 9.60 18.08 -7.49
N MET A 273 8.69 19.01 -7.17
CA MET A 273 9.00 20.43 -7.04
C MET A 273 10.12 20.70 -6.01
N ARG A 274 10.07 20.02 -4.85
CA ARG A 274 11.12 20.15 -3.82
C ARG A 274 12.47 19.63 -4.30
N GLU A 275 12.48 18.50 -5.02
CA GLU A 275 13.72 17.97 -5.59
C GLU A 275 14.27 18.88 -6.69
N MET A 276 13.41 19.43 -7.57
CA MET A 276 13.80 20.41 -8.59
C MET A 276 14.39 21.68 -7.98
N LEU A 277 13.77 22.24 -6.92
CA LEU A 277 14.31 23.40 -6.20
C LEU A 277 15.70 23.13 -5.61
N ALA A 278 15.93 21.90 -5.16
CA ALA A 278 17.21 21.50 -4.61
C ALA A 278 18.27 21.19 -5.68
N MET A 279 17.87 20.97 -6.94
CA MET A 279 18.78 20.87 -8.09
C MET A 279 19.14 22.27 -8.60
N ASP A 280 18.13 23.06 -8.97
CA ASP A 280 18.28 24.41 -9.50
C ASP A 280 17.03 25.24 -9.16
N ALA A 281 17.20 26.17 -8.20
CA ALA A 281 16.12 27.02 -7.73
C ALA A 281 15.64 28.02 -8.80
N ASP A 282 16.55 28.60 -9.58
CA ASP A 282 16.23 29.61 -10.58
C ASP A 282 15.51 29.00 -11.79
N ALA A 283 15.97 27.85 -12.27
CA ALA A 283 15.29 27.09 -13.32
C ALA A 283 13.92 26.57 -12.87
N SER A 284 13.75 26.32 -11.57
CA SER A 284 12.50 25.85 -10.97
C SER A 284 11.45 26.94 -10.76
N LEU A 285 11.86 28.21 -10.73
CA LEU A 285 11.00 29.35 -10.39
C LEU A 285 9.73 29.45 -11.26
N PRO A 286 9.79 29.29 -12.60
CA PRO A 286 8.59 29.34 -13.44
C PRO A 286 7.57 28.26 -13.08
N ALA A 287 8.02 27.02 -12.82
CA ALA A 287 7.15 25.92 -12.42
C ALA A 287 6.51 26.19 -11.04
N LEU A 288 7.30 26.67 -10.07
CA LEU A 288 6.82 27.01 -8.74
C LEU A 288 5.73 28.11 -8.77
N LYS A 289 5.90 29.14 -9.61
CA LYS A 289 4.87 30.18 -9.82
C LYS A 289 3.58 29.61 -10.40
N ARG A 290 3.67 28.75 -11.42
CA ARG A 290 2.50 28.06 -11.99
C ARG A 290 1.75 27.25 -10.92
N MET A 291 2.47 26.51 -10.06
CA MET A 291 1.87 25.75 -8.97
C MET A 291 1.20 26.65 -7.92
N ALA A 292 1.82 27.78 -7.56
CA ALA A 292 1.27 28.75 -6.61
C ALA A 292 -0.05 29.39 -7.08
N GLU A 293 -0.16 29.62 -8.39
CA GLU A 293 -1.34 30.23 -9.02
C GLU A 293 -2.44 29.21 -9.26
N GLY A 294 -2.09 28.03 -9.80
CA GLY A 294 -3.05 27.16 -10.46
C GLY A 294 -2.97 25.67 -10.17
N ASP A 295 -2.15 25.20 -9.20
CA ASP A 295 -2.19 23.77 -8.85
C ASP A 295 -3.62 23.38 -8.40
N PRO A 296 -4.19 22.24 -8.85
CA PRO A 296 -5.52 21.81 -8.44
C PRO A 296 -5.69 21.68 -6.92
N HIS A 297 -4.64 21.27 -6.20
CA HIS A 297 -4.71 20.97 -4.78
C HIS A 297 -4.40 22.21 -3.92
N PRO A 298 -5.29 22.59 -2.96
CA PRO A 298 -5.13 23.83 -2.19
C PRO A 298 -3.87 23.87 -1.33
N GLU A 299 -3.48 22.74 -0.72
CA GLU A 299 -2.24 22.69 0.07
C GLU A 299 -1.00 22.90 -0.78
N ILE A 300 -1.02 22.48 -2.05
CA ILE A 300 0.12 22.66 -2.94
C ILE A 300 0.24 24.12 -3.38
N ARG A 301 -0.88 24.78 -3.68
CA ARG A 301 -0.88 26.23 -3.92
C ARG A 301 -0.33 26.99 -2.71
N ALA A 302 -0.75 26.62 -1.50
CA ALA A 302 -0.30 27.26 -0.26
C ALA A 302 1.21 27.03 -0.03
N ALA A 303 1.68 25.80 -0.16
CA ALA A 303 3.09 25.44 0.01
C ALA A 303 3.99 26.12 -1.04
N ALA A 304 3.53 26.21 -2.29
CA ALA A 304 4.25 26.92 -3.36
C ALA A 304 4.35 28.42 -3.08
N ARG A 305 3.26 29.08 -2.64
CA ARG A 305 3.28 30.51 -2.24
C ARG A 305 4.21 30.76 -1.06
N GLN A 306 4.16 29.91 -0.05
CA GLN A 306 5.06 30.00 1.10
C GLN A 306 6.52 29.89 0.65
N THR A 307 6.82 28.93 -0.23
CA THR A 307 8.17 28.70 -0.75
C THR A 307 8.66 29.87 -1.60
N LEU A 308 7.79 30.46 -2.44
CA LEU A 308 8.11 31.70 -3.15
C LEU A 308 8.51 32.82 -2.20
N GLY A 309 7.75 33.00 -1.11
CA GLY A 309 8.05 34.00 -0.08
C GLY A 309 9.32 33.70 0.73
N LEU A 310 9.77 32.45 0.81
CA LEU A 310 10.98 32.08 1.56
C LEU A 310 12.26 32.16 0.71
N PHE A 311 12.19 31.72 -0.56
CA PHE A 311 13.37 31.59 -1.42
C PHE A 311 13.58 32.78 -2.36
N PHE A 312 12.53 33.53 -2.68
CA PHE A 312 12.56 34.52 -3.76
C PHE A 312 12.00 35.90 -3.35
N ALA A 313 11.87 36.17 -2.05
CA ALA A 313 11.36 37.45 -1.55
C ALA A 313 12.21 38.66 -1.96
N ASP A 314 13.52 38.49 -2.16
CA ASP A 314 14.46 39.61 -2.36
C ASP A 314 14.77 39.96 -3.84
N ALA A 315 14.11 39.32 -4.81
CA ALA A 315 14.32 39.66 -6.22
C ALA A 315 13.65 40.98 -6.67
N ALA A 316 12.78 41.57 -5.83
CA ALA A 316 12.08 42.82 -6.13
C ALA A 316 12.72 44.07 -5.48
N ASP A 317 13.52 43.91 -4.42
CA ASP A 317 14.06 45.04 -3.64
C ASP A 317 15.54 45.36 -3.93
N ALA A 318 16.22 44.57 -4.79
CA ALA A 318 17.63 44.78 -5.15
C ALA A 318 17.86 45.70 -6.38
N VAL A 319 16.83 46.37 -6.89
CA VAL A 319 16.96 47.45 -7.90
C VAL A 319 16.78 48.81 -7.22
N GLY A 320 17.59 49.05 -6.18
CA GLY A 320 17.66 50.30 -5.45
C GLY A 320 19.07 50.88 -5.52
N ASP A 321 19.35 51.61 -6.60
CA ASP A 321 20.35 52.70 -6.69
C ASP A 321 21.62 52.57 -5.84
N VAL A 322 22.64 51.85 -6.35
CA VAL A 322 24.03 52.15 -5.99
C VAL A 322 24.55 53.17 -7.00
N LEU A 323 24.28 54.44 -6.71
CA LEU A 323 24.98 55.59 -7.31
C LEU A 323 26.47 55.50 -6.96
N CYS A 324 27.29 55.06 -7.92
CA CYS A 324 28.73 55.31 -7.89
C CYS A 324 28.98 56.82 -7.87
N ARG A 325 29.55 57.33 -6.78
CA ARG A 325 30.19 58.66 -6.76
C ARG A 325 31.68 58.49 -7.04
N ALA A 326 32.15 59.32 -7.97
CA ALA A 326 33.55 59.52 -8.37
C ALA A 326 34.41 60.13 -7.26
#